data_AF-A0A4Y2EAE9-F1
#
_entry.id   AF-A0A4Y2EAE9-F1
#
_cell.length_a   1.000
_cell.length_b   1.000
_cell.length_c   1.000
_cell.angle_alpha   90.00
_cell.angle_beta   90.00
_cell.angle_gamma   90.00
#
_symmetry.space_group_name_H-M   'P 1'
#
loop_
_entity.id
_entity.type
_entity.pdbx_description
1 polymer ?
#
loop_
_entity_poly.entity_id
_entity_poly.type
_entity_poly.pdbx_seq_one_letter_code
_entity_poly.pdbx_strand_id
1 'polypeptide(L)'
;MELLTQHEEHEKSCVMYLLLTNSLANDYHTIYTTLLYFLKDSLKYGHNTCVITFDQPFYIKAKELVASSDENNEGSKIVVRVGGFHMCMTFLGTIGFIMAGRGLKEVLSTIYASHSVDKMLSDHAYSGAVRCHTLLLIAPSKIIFSEMNLPSEEQQFMDANLNDLHDAKHSFSTVEDLRILNDVKRKYQNKCFQLKERGPTSKLWVGESCLKRGRRLKWGHQFLIDCAAIYRYNTFISFLIVYAPY
;
A
#
# COMPACT_ATOMS: atom_id res chain seq x y z
N MET A 1 8.06 0.72 12.41
CA MET A 1 7.60 -0.69 12.43
C MET A 1 8.60 -1.53 13.16
N GLU A 2 9.79 -1.77 12.61
CA GLU A 2 10.82 -2.57 13.29
C GLU A 2 11.10 -2.12 14.74
N LEU A 3 11.23 -0.81 14.98
CA LEU A 3 11.36 -0.23 16.33
C LEU A 3 10.08 -0.33 17.19
N LEU A 4 8.90 -0.29 16.59
CA LEU A 4 7.61 -0.30 17.29
C LEU A 4 7.14 -1.71 17.64
N THR A 5 7.59 -2.72 16.89
CA THR A 5 7.26 -4.14 17.06
C THR A 5 8.44 -4.94 17.59
N GLN A 6 9.54 -4.29 17.99
CA GLN A 6 10.76 -4.97 18.48
C GLN A 6 10.52 -5.82 19.73
N HIS A 7 9.45 -5.51 20.48
CA HIS A 7 9.06 -6.21 21.69
C HIS A 7 7.96 -7.27 21.45
N GLU A 8 7.45 -7.38 20.22
CA GLU A 8 6.45 -8.39 19.86
C GLU A 8 7.13 -9.74 19.57
N GLU A 9 6.42 -10.83 19.89
CA GLU A 9 6.87 -12.17 19.52
C GLU A 9 6.93 -12.30 17.99
N HIS A 10 8.05 -12.81 17.49
CA HIS A 10 8.26 -13.05 16.07
C HIS A 10 8.85 -14.43 15.83
N GLU A 11 8.44 -15.06 14.73
CA GLU A 11 9.06 -16.28 14.24
C GLU A 11 10.24 -15.95 13.34
N LYS A 12 11.32 -16.71 13.46
CA LYS A 12 12.48 -16.55 12.59
C LYS A 12 12.15 -17.12 11.21
N SER A 13 12.24 -16.28 10.19
CA SER A 13 12.27 -16.71 8.80
C SER A 13 13.72 -16.97 8.36
N CYS A 14 13.88 -17.85 7.36
CA CYS A 14 15.17 -18.10 6.71
C CYS A 14 15.08 -17.65 5.25
N VAL A 15 16.10 -16.96 4.77
CA VAL A 15 16.26 -16.65 3.35
C VAL A 15 17.24 -17.65 2.77
N MET A 16 16.78 -18.43 1.81
CA MET A 16 17.59 -19.42 1.12
C MET A 16 17.74 -19.02 -0.35
N TYR A 17 18.95 -19.16 -0.87
CA TYR A 17 19.18 -19.01 -2.30
C TYR A 17 18.62 -20.23 -3.03
N LEU A 18 17.97 -19.94 -4.15
CA LEU A 18 17.38 -20.95 -5.01
C LEU A 18 18.33 -21.44 -6.08
N LEU A 19 18.01 -22.62 -6.59
CA LEU A 19 18.75 -23.26 -7.67
C LEU A 19 18.71 -22.35 -8.91
N LEU A 20 19.89 -21.96 -9.40
CA LEU A 20 20.03 -21.27 -10.67
C LEU A 20 19.83 -22.29 -11.80
N THR A 21 18.83 -22.08 -12.65
CA THR A 21 18.61 -22.90 -13.84
C THR A 21 19.28 -22.24 -15.05
N ASN A 22 20.01 -23.03 -15.84
CA ASN A 22 20.61 -22.56 -17.08
C ASN A 22 19.65 -22.74 -18.26
N SER A 23 18.49 -22.07 -18.18
CA SER A 23 17.42 -22.14 -19.19
C SER A 23 16.89 -20.73 -19.50
N LEU A 24 16.25 -20.56 -20.66
CA LEU A 24 15.66 -19.28 -21.04
C LEU A 24 14.49 -18.94 -20.12
N ALA A 25 14.61 -17.86 -19.34
CA ALA A 25 13.63 -17.48 -18.32
C ALA A 25 12.20 -17.30 -18.86
N ASN A 26 12.04 -16.89 -20.13
CA ASN A 26 10.75 -16.60 -20.74
C ASN A 26 10.11 -17.79 -21.46
N ASP A 27 10.71 -18.98 -21.38
CA ASP A 27 10.18 -20.19 -21.97
C ASP A 27 9.14 -20.87 -21.05
N TYR A 28 8.03 -21.36 -21.62
CA TYR A 28 6.95 -21.98 -20.86
C TYR A 28 7.41 -23.25 -20.14
N HIS A 29 8.30 -24.06 -20.76
CA HIS A 29 8.84 -25.24 -20.10
C HIS A 29 9.68 -24.85 -18.88
N THR A 30 10.51 -23.82 -19.02
CA THR A 30 11.33 -23.31 -17.91
C THR A 30 10.46 -22.85 -16.73
N ILE A 31 9.40 -22.08 -17.00
CA ILE A 31 8.45 -21.63 -15.97
C ILE A 31 7.74 -22.83 -15.35
N TYR A 32 7.24 -23.77 -16.16
CA TYR A 32 6.53 -24.95 -15.69
C TYR A 32 7.41 -25.87 -14.80
N THR A 33 8.62 -26.19 -15.25
CA THR A 33 9.58 -26.98 -14.47
C THR A 33 9.92 -26.29 -13.15
N THR A 34 10.05 -24.96 -13.17
CA THR A 34 10.27 -24.15 -11.96
C THR A 34 9.11 -24.30 -10.98
N LEU A 35 7.87 -24.15 -11.44
CA LEU A 35 6.66 -24.33 -10.62
C LEU A 35 6.61 -25.71 -9.95
N LEU A 36 6.89 -26.77 -10.71
CA LEU A 36 6.91 -28.14 -10.18
C LEU A 36 8.04 -28.38 -9.16
N TYR A 37 9.22 -27.81 -9.41
CA TYR A 37 10.34 -27.90 -8.48
C TYR A 37 9.96 -27.32 -7.12
N PHE A 38 9.42 -26.10 -7.11
CA PHE A 38 8.99 -25.42 -5.89
C PHE A 38 7.85 -26.14 -5.17
N LEU A 39 6.92 -26.72 -5.92
CA LEU A 39 5.86 -27.51 -5.32
C LEU A 39 6.43 -28.73 -4.58
N LYS A 40 7.30 -29.50 -5.23
CA LYS A 40 7.93 -30.69 -4.62
C LYS A 40 8.76 -30.33 -3.39
N ASP A 41 9.53 -29.25 -3.47
CA ASP A 41 10.31 -28.76 -2.35
C ASP A 41 9.41 -28.32 -1.19
N SER A 42 8.34 -27.56 -1.46
CA SER A 42 7.38 -27.15 -0.44
C SER A 42 6.70 -28.34 0.25
N LEU A 43 6.33 -29.38 -0.51
CA LEU A 43 5.72 -30.60 0.03
C LEU A 43 6.70 -31.38 0.93
N LYS A 44 8.00 -31.39 0.60
CA LYS A 44 9.04 -32.01 1.43
C LYS A 44 9.12 -31.39 2.82
N TYR A 45 8.85 -30.09 2.93
CA TYR A 45 8.80 -29.37 4.21
C TYR A 45 7.41 -29.39 4.88
N GLY A 46 6.46 -30.18 4.34
CA GLY A 46 5.11 -30.32 4.90
C GLY A 46 4.17 -29.15 4.58
N HIS A 47 4.50 -28.30 3.60
CA HIS A 47 3.60 -27.22 3.19
C HIS A 47 2.50 -27.76 2.27
N ASN A 48 1.24 -27.46 2.61
CA ASN A 48 0.08 -27.86 1.79
C ASN A 48 -0.12 -26.97 0.55
N THR A 49 0.43 -25.75 0.58
CA THR A 49 0.28 -24.74 -0.47
C THR A 49 1.63 -24.12 -0.77
N CYS A 50 1.97 -24.03 -2.06
CA CYS A 50 3.19 -23.40 -2.54
C CYS A 50 2.87 -22.03 -3.14
N VAL A 51 3.33 -20.95 -2.51
CA VAL A 51 3.13 -19.58 -3.02
C VAL A 51 4.38 -19.14 -3.76
N ILE A 52 4.24 -18.80 -5.04
CA ILE A 52 5.35 -18.41 -5.90
C ILE A 52 5.07 -17.01 -6.47
N THR A 53 6.02 -16.10 -6.29
CA THR A 53 5.95 -14.74 -6.82
C THR A 53 6.80 -14.59 -8.06
N PHE A 54 6.27 -13.94 -9.09
CA PHE A 54 6.96 -13.65 -10.34
C PHE A 54 6.85 -12.16 -10.70
N ASP A 55 7.84 -11.66 -11.44
CA ASP A 55 7.68 -10.39 -12.15
C ASP A 55 6.53 -10.48 -13.17
N GLN A 56 5.96 -9.33 -13.50
CA GLN A 56 4.71 -9.25 -14.26
C GLN A 56 4.68 -10.09 -15.56
N PRO A 57 5.73 -10.12 -16.41
CA PRO A 57 5.72 -10.94 -17.63
C PRO A 57 5.65 -12.45 -17.35
N PHE A 58 6.37 -12.92 -16.34
CA PHE A 58 6.38 -14.35 -15.98
C PHE A 58 5.13 -14.75 -15.21
N TYR A 59 4.58 -13.82 -14.40
CA TYR A 59 3.33 -14.03 -13.68
C TYR A 59 2.19 -14.42 -14.64
N ILE A 60 2.05 -13.73 -15.78
CA ILE A 60 1.00 -14.01 -16.76
C ILE A 60 1.11 -15.46 -17.26
N LYS A 61 2.30 -15.87 -17.71
CA LYS A 61 2.56 -17.23 -18.20
C LYS A 61 2.38 -18.30 -17.12
N ALA A 62 2.90 -18.05 -15.92
CA ALA A 62 2.75 -18.95 -14.78
C ALA A 62 1.28 -19.10 -14.39
N LYS A 63 0.49 -18.01 -14.46
CA LYS A 63 -0.95 -18.05 -14.22
C LYS A 63 -1.69 -18.85 -15.27
N GLU A 64 -1.37 -18.70 -16.55
CA GLU A 64 -1.95 -19.50 -17.62
C GLU A 64 -1.66 -20.99 -17.40
N LEU A 65 -0.42 -21.34 -17.07
CA LEU A 65 -0.03 -22.72 -16.77
C LEU A 65 -0.83 -23.32 -15.60
N VAL A 66 -0.94 -22.60 -14.48
CA VAL A 66 -1.72 -23.08 -13.32
C VAL A 66 -3.22 -23.14 -13.63
N ALA A 67 -3.76 -22.17 -14.37
CA ALA A 67 -5.16 -22.19 -14.78
C ALA A 67 -5.48 -23.31 -15.78
N SER A 68 -4.50 -23.77 -16.55
CA SER A 68 -4.63 -24.89 -17.49
C SER A 68 -4.47 -26.28 -16.85
N SER A 69 -4.14 -26.35 -15.56
CA SER A 69 -3.95 -27.62 -14.86
C SER A 69 -5.26 -28.14 -14.26
N ASP A 70 -5.52 -29.45 -14.38
CA ASP A 70 -6.72 -30.07 -13.80
C ASP A 70 -6.79 -29.88 -12.27
N GLU A 71 -8.00 -29.66 -11.74
CA GLU A 71 -8.22 -29.42 -10.30
C GLU A 71 -7.74 -30.58 -9.40
N ASN A 72 -7.71 -31.80 -9.96
CA ASN A 72 -7.24 -33.01 -9.27
C ASN A 72 -5.71 -33.20 -9.32
N ASN A 73 -4.98 -32.36 -10.05
CA ASN A 73 -3.52 -32.44 -10.13
C ASN A 73 -2.84 -31.64 -9.01
N GLU A 74 -1.57 -31.97 -8.74
CA GLU A 74 -0.78 -31.28 -7.71
C GLU A 74 -0.63 -29.77 -7.99
N GLY A 75 -0.86 -29.32 -9.23
CA GLY A 75 -0.87 -27.91 -9.63
C GLY A 75 -1.90 -27.05 -8.90
N SER A 76 -3.00 -27.62 -8.39
CA SER A 76 -4.00 -26.90 -7.59
C SER A 76 -3.44 -26.36 -6.26
N LYS A 77 -2.30 -26.90 -5.79
CA LYS A 77 -1.60 -26.44 -4.59
C LYS A 77 -0.69 -25.24 -4.85
N ILE A 78 -0.51 -24.83 -6.11
CA ILE A 78 0.34 -23.71 -6.49
C ILE A 78 -0.47 -22.42 -6.55
N VAL A 79 -0.05 -21.41 -5.78
CA VAL A 79 -0.62 -20.06 -5.81
C VAL A 79 0.41 -19.11 -6.39
N VAL A 80 0.20 -18.74 -7.66
CA VAL A 80 1.03 -17.75 -8.35
C VAL A 80 0.60 -16.34 -8.00
N ARG A 81 1.56 -15.48 -7.62
CA ARG A 81 1.35 -14.07 -7.29
C ARG A 81 2.29 -13.17 -8.09
N VAL A 82 1.87 -11.92 -8.32
CA VAL A 82 2.75 -10.87 -8.83
C VAL A 82 3.74 -10.48 -7.73
N GLY A 83 5.00 -10.26 -8.09
CA GLY A 83 6.03 -9.75 -7.18
C GLY A 83 5.59 -8.45 -6.52
N GLY A 84 5.92 -8.26 -5.24
CA GLY A 84 5.40 -7.14 -4.44
C GLY A 84 5.68 -5.77 -5.06
N PHE A 85 6.86 -5.57 -5.65
CA PHE A 85 7.20 -4.35 -6.37
C PHE A 85 6.25 -4.09 -7.55
N HIS A 86 6.11 -5.08 -8.45
CA HIS A 86 5.20 -4.98 -9.59
C HIS A 86 3.75 -4.80 -9.17
N MET A 87 3.32 -5.43 -8.08
CA MET A 87 1.98 -5.24 -7.53
C MET A 87 1.76 -3.77 -7.13
N CYS A 88 2.73 -3.17 -6.43
CA CYS A 88 2.67 -1.75 -6.09
C CYS A 88 2.68 -0.85 -7.34
N MET A 89 3.53 -1.13 -8.32
CA MET A 89 3.55 -0.41 -9.60
C MET A 89 2.18 -0.42 -10.29
N THR A 90 1.64 -1.62 -10.55
CA THR A 90 0.37 -1.80 -11.24
C THR A 90 -0.78 -1.12 -10.50
N PHE A 91 -0.77 -1.15 -9.17
CA PHE A 91 -1.79 -0.45 -8.39
C PHE A 91 -1.71 1.07 -8.53
N LEU A 92 -0.51 1.66 -8.45
CA LEU A 92 -0.33 3.11 -8.64
C LEU A 92 -0.77 3.52 -10.05
N GLY A 93 -0.41 2.74 -11.07
CA GLY A 93 -0.88 2.95 -12.44
C GLY A 93 -2.39 2.84 -12.57
N THR A 94 -3.02 1.90 -11.86
CA THR A 94 -4.48 1.74 -11.85
C THR A 94 -5.19 2.96 -11.27
N ILE A 95 -4.64 3.60 -10.24
CA ILE A 95 -5.20 4.88 -9.74
C ILE A 95 -5.13 5.93 -10.85
N GLY A 96 -3.98 6.07 -11.51
CA GLY A 96 -3.80 6.98 -12.64
C GLY A 96 -4.82 6.74 -13.76
N PHE A 97 -5.07 5.47 -14.09
CA PHE A 97 -6.06 5.06 -15.08
C PHE A 97 -7.51 5.41 -14.67
N ILE A 98 -7.93 5.06 -13.44
CA ILE A 98 -9.28 5.34 -12.93
C ILE A 98 -9.55 6.85 -12.83
N MET A 99 -8.52 7.61 -12.48
CA MET A 99 -8.58 9.06 -12.28
C MET A 99 -8.29 9.86 -13.57
N ALA A 100 -8.09 9.20 -14.71
CA ALA A 100 -7.88 9.87 -15.99
C ALA A 100 -9.06 10.80 -16.31
N GLY A 101 -8.75 12.05 -16.65
CA GLY A 101 -9.74 13.10 -16.92
C GLY A 101 -10.52 13.61 -15.69
N ARG A 102 -10.12 13.23 -14.47
CA ARG A 102 -10.79 13.63 -13.22
C ARG A 102 -10.04 14.68 -12.40
N GLY A 103 -9.08 15.38 -13.00
CA GLY A 103 -8.31 16.44 -12.33
C GLY A 103 -7.00 15.98 -11.70
N LEU A 104 -6.72 14.67 -11.64
CA LEU A 104 -5.51 14.14 -10.99
C LEU A 104 -4.23 14.62 -11.70
N LYS A 105 -4.20 14.51 -13.03
CA LYS A 105 -3.06 14.96 -13.84
C LYS A 105 -2.87 16.47 -13.72
N GLU A 106 -3.95 17.22 -13.70
CA GLU A 106 -3.98 18.68 -13.62
C GLU A 106 -3.41 19.17 -12.29
N VAL A 107 -3.85 18.58 -11.17
CA VAL A 107 -3.33 18.88 -9.82
C VAL A 107 -1.84 18.55 -9.75
N LEU A 108 -1.42 17.39 -10.25
CA LEU A 108 -0.01 16.99 -10.23
C LEU A 108 0.86 17.82 -11.16
N SER A 109 0.31 18.32 -12.26
CA SER A 109 1.01 19.19 -13.19
C SER A 109 1.27 20.59 -12.60
N THR A 110 0.69 20.92 -11.44
CA THR A 110 1.04 22.15 -10.70
C THR A 110 2.40 22.06 -9.99
N ILE A 111 2.89 20.85 -9.73
CA ILE A 111 4.13 20.58 -8.99
C ILE A 111 5.20 19.87 -9.84
N TYR A 112 4.79 19.13 -10.86
CA TYR A 112 5.69 18.38 -11.75
C TYR A 112 5.46 18.75 -13.21
N ALA A 113 6.49 18.57 -14.04
CA ALA A 113 6.34 18.67 -15.49
C ALA A 113 5.36 17.61 -16.02
N SER A 114 4.48 17.98 -16.95
CA SER A 114 3.38 17.12 -17.41
C SER A 114 3.83 15.75 -17.93
N HIS A 115 4.94 15.69 -18.66
CA HIS A 115 5.52 14.41 -19.13
C HIS A 115 5.97 13.49 -17.99
N SER A 116 6.42 14.05 -16.86
CA SER A 116 6.78 13.27 -15.69
C SER A 116 5.54 12.74 -15.00
N VAL A 117 4.47 13.54 -14.92
CA VAL A 117 3.17 13.12 -14.38
C VAL A 117 2.61 11.94 -15.17
N ASP A 118 2.70 11.98 -16.51
CA ASP A 118 2.26 10.87 -17.36
C ASP A 118 2.96 9.56 -17.01
N LYS A 119 4.28 9.58 -16.80
CA LYS A 119 5.04 8.39 -16.40
C LYS A 119 4.72 7.93 -14.97
N MET A 120 4.38 8.85 -14.06
CA MET A 120 4.02 8.54 -12.67
C MET A 120 2.64 7.89 -12.59
N LEU A 121 1.64 8.45 -13.28
CA LEU A 121 0.29 7.86 -13.44
C LEU A 121 0.31 6.62 -14.33
N SER A 122 1.39 6.51 -15.11
CA SER A 122 1.91 5.46 -15.96
C SER A 122 2.13 4.07 -15.41
N ASP A 123 2.45 3.94 -14.11
CA ASP A 123 3.29 2.86 -13.55
C ASP A 123 4.71 2.72 -14.16
N HIS A 124 5.25 3.79 -14.75
CA HIS A 124 6.58 3.73 -15.37
C HIS A 124 7.64 4.52 -14.58
N ALA A 125 7.25 5.17 -13.49
CA ALA A 125 8.14 5.93 -12.61
C ALA A 125 7.77 5.72 -11.15
N TYR A 126 8.20 4.58 -10.56
CA TYR A 126 7.80 4.16 -9.20
C TYR A 126 7.99 5.24 -8.14
N SER A 127 9.22 5.71 -7.96
CA SER A 127 9.59 6.65 -6.90
C SER A 127 8.82 7.97 -7.04
N GLY A 128 8.65 8.42 -8.28
CA GLY A 128 7.82 9.56 -8.62
C GLY A 128 6.35 9.34 -8.26
N ALA A 129 5.79 8.19 -8.64
CA ALA A 129 4.40 7.82 -8.37
C ALA A 129 4.14 7.74 -6.86
N VAL A 130 4.99 7.06 -6.09
CA VAL A 130 4.88 6.99 -4.63
C VAL A 130 4.85 8.40 -4.03
N ARG A 131 5.84 9.23 -4.36
CA ARG A 131 5.91 10.61 -3.84
C ARG A 131 4.68 11.43 -4.23
N CYS A 132 4.24 11.34 -5.47
CA CYS A 132 3.06 12.00 -6.00
C CYS A 132 1.79 11.61 -5.23
N HIS A 133 1.52 10.31 -5.08
CA HIS A 133 0.36 9.82 -4.34
C HIS A 133 0.44 10.16 -2.85
N THR A 134 1.63 10.17 -2.25
CA THR A 134 1.82 10.66 -0.87
C THR A 134 1.45 12.14 -0.74
N LEU A 135 1.90 13.00 -1.65
CA LEU A 135 1.55 14.43 -1.63
C LEU A 135 0.04 14.65 -1.81
N LEU A 136 -0.60 13.88 -2.69
CA LEU A 136 -2.04 13.90 -2.89
C LEU A 136 -2.84 13.42 -1.68
N LEU A 137 -2.25 12.58 -0.82
CA LEU A 137 -2.86 12.23 0.45
C LEU A 137 -2.68 13.36 1.48
N ILE A 138 -1.49 13.97 1.52
CA ILE A 138 -1.15 15.00 2.50
C ILE A 138 -1.92 16.30 2.26
N ALA A 139 -1.98 16.78 1.02
CA ALA A 139 -2.54 18.10 0.72
C ALA A 139 -4.04 18.23 1.10
N PRO A 140 -4.96 17.32 0.69
CA PRO A 140 -6.35 17.38 1.13
C PRO A 140 -6.49 17.23 2.64
N SER A 141 -5.66 16.39 3.25
CA SER A 141 -5.72 16.18 4.70
C SER A 141 -5.32 17.46 5.46
N LYS A 142 -4.30 18.20 5.01
CA LYS A 142 -3.95 19.53 5.56
C LYS A 142 -5.09 20.53 5.39
N ILE A 143 -5.76 20.54 4.23
CA ILE A 143 -6.94 21.39 3.99
C ILE A 143 -8.05 21.03 4.98
N ILE A 144 -8.36 19.74 5.14
CA ILE A 144 -9.39 19.26 6.08
C ILE A 144 -9.07 19.68 7.51
N PHE A 145 -7.83 19.48 7.96
CA PHE A 145 -7.39 19.89 9.30
C PHE A 145 -7.51 21.40 9.51
N SER A 146 -7.15 22.21 8.50
CA SER A 146 -7.32 23.67 8.58
C SER A 146 -8.80 24.08 8.69
N GLU A 147 -9.70 23.35 8.04
CA GLU A 147 -11.15 23.62 8.12
C GLU A 147 -11.83 23.07 9.40
N MET A 148 -11.14 22.25 10.20
CA MET A 148 -11.69 21.67 11.43
C MET A 148 -11.66 22.63 12.62
N ASN A 149 -10.87 23.71 12.56
CA ASN A 149 -10.70 24.68 13.65
C ASN A 149 -10.49 23.98 15.01
N LEU A 150 -9.44 23.15 15.10
CA LEU A 150 -9.12 22.45 16.34
C LEU A 150 -8.80 23.45 17.47
N PRO A 151 -9.23 23.19 18.72
CA PRO A 151 -8.80 23.97 19.88
C PRO A 151 -7.27 23.95 20.02
N SER A 152 -6.70 25.01 20.60
CA SER A 152 -5.25 25.14 20.80
C SER A 152 -4.64 23.99 21.60
N GLU A 153 -5.37 23.45 22.57
CA GLU A 153 -4.95 22.28 23.36
C GLU A 153 -4.78 21.02 22.50
N GLU A 154 -5.75 20.75 21.61
CA GLU A 154 -5.68 19.59 20.70
C GLU A 154 -4.56 19.76 19.68
N GLN A 155 -4.35 20.98 19.18
CA GLN A 155 -3.28 21.31 18.25
C GLN A 155 -1.89 21.12 18.89
N GLN A 156 -1.66 21.67 20.08
CA GLN A 156 -0.42 21.48 20.83
C GLN A 156 -0.17 20.01 21.18
N PHE A 157 -1.21 19.26 21.53
CA PHE A 157 -1.10 17.84 21.80
C PHE A 157 -0.68 17.05 20.55
N MET A 158 -1.27 17.36 19.39
CA MET A 158 -0.88 16.74 18.12
C MET A 158 0.58 17.04 17.79
N ASP A 159 1.02 18.29 17.91
CA ASP A 159 2.41 18.71 17.63
C ASP A 159 3.42 18.02 18.58
N ALA A 160 3.10 17.92 19.87
CA ALA A 160 3.96 17.23 20.83
C ALA A 160 4.08 15.72 20.54
N ASN A 161 2.95 15.05 20.30
CA ASN A 161 2.94 13.61 20.00
C ASN A 161 3.67 13.28 18.70
N LEU A 162 3.64 14.17 17.72
CA LEU A 162 4.38 13.99 16.46
C LEU A 162 5.88 13.92 16.67
N ASN A 163 6.40 14.79 17.53
CA ASN A 163 7.81 14.81 17.89
C ASN A 163 8.19 13.54 18.67
N ASP A 164 7.33 13.08 19.59
CA ASP A 164 7.60 11.86 20.35
C ASP A 164 7.48 10.57 19.52
N LEU A 165 6.68 10.57 18.46
CA LEU A 165 6.61 9.49 17.47
C LEU A 165 7.87 9.41 16.61
N HIS A 166 8.46 10.55 16.26
CA HIS A 166 9.75 10.60 15.59
C HIS A 166 10.85 9.95 16.46
N ASP A 167 10.77 10.16 17.77
CA ASP A 167 11.67 9.56 18.76
C ASP A 167 11.31 8.11 19.15
N ALA A 168 10.26 7.53 18.54
CA ALA A 168 9.76 6.17 18.81
C ALA A 168 9.46 5.88 20.30
N LYS A 169 9.08 6.90 21.09
CA LYS A 169 8.82 6.75 22.53
C LYS A 169 7.51 6.03 22.87
N HIS A 170 6.60 5.90 21.91
CA HIS A 170 5.27 5.29 22.11
C HIS A 170 5.14 3.96 21.39
N SER A 171 4.57 2.95 22.07
CA SER A 171 4.12 1.72 21.42
C SER A 171 2.79 1.95 20.70
N PHE A 172 2.47 1.11 19.71
CA PHE A 172 1.26 1.28 18.89
C PHE A 172 -0.04 1.27 19.72
N SER A 173 -0.14 0.40 20.73
CA SER A 173 -1.30 0.32 21.61
C SER A 173 -1.50 1.60 22.43
N THR A 174 -0.41 2.19 22.92
CA THR A 174 -0.48 3.46 23.65
C THR A 174 -1.10 4.56 22.80
N VAL A 175 -0.80 4.61 21.50
CA VAL A 175 -1.31 5.67 20.64
C VAL A 175 -2.79 5.47 20.23
N GLU A 176 -3.25 4.23 20.08
CA GLU A 176 -4.67 3.94 19.81
C GLU A 176 -5.59 4.27 21.00
N ASP A 177 -5.07 4.18 22.23
CA ASP A 177 -5.85 4.42 23.46
C ASP A 177 -5.91 5.89 23.87
N LEU A 178 -5.15 6.78 23.22
CA LEU A 178 -5.14 8.21 23.55
C LEU A 178 -6.50 8.86 23.23
N ARG A 179 -7.18 9.32 24.29
CA ARG A 179 -8.51 9.94 24.19
C ARG A 179 -8.54 11.13 23.22
N ILE A 180 -7.54 12.02 23.31
CA ILE A 180 -7.45 13.22 22.47
C ILE A 180 -7.33 12.84 20.98
N LEU A 181 -6.51 11.83 20.64
CA LEU A 181 -6.40 11.35 19.26
C LEU A 181 -7.69 10.75 18.75
N ASN A 182 -8.41 9.99 19.59
CA ASN A 182 -9.71 9.45 19.23
C ASN A 182 -10.77 10.54 19.01
N ASP A 183 -10.74 11.61 19.80
CA ASP A 183 -11.61 12.77 19.63
C ASP A 183 -11.30 13.55 18.34
N VAL A 184 -10.01 13.82 18.06
CA VAL A 184 -9.57 14.45 16.81
C VAL A 184 -9.93 13.59 15.60
N LYS A 185 -9.73 12.28 15.67
CA LYS A 185 -10.12 11.30 14.64
C LYS A 185 -11.62 11.34 14.37
N ARG A 186 -12.45 11.42 15.42
CA ARG A 186 -13.91 11.55 15.30
C ARG A 186 -14.29 12.86 14.61
N LYS A 187 -13.68 13.99 15.00
CA LYS A 187 -13.91 15.30 14.36
C LYS A 187 -13.51 15.27 12.89
N TYR A 188 -12.36 14.66 12.55
CA TYR A 188 -11.89 14.51 11.18
C TYR A 188 -12.87 13.70 10.32
N GLN A 189 -13.35 12.57 10.85
CA GLN A 189 -14.36 11.75 10.16
C GLN A 189 -15.65 12.53 9.91
N ASN A 190 -16.13 13.29 10.91
CA ASN A 190 -17.31 14.13 10.77
C ASN A 190 -17.12 15.21 9.71
N LYS A 191 -15.94 15.85 9.68
CA LYS A 191 -15.61 16.84 8.64
C LYS A 191 -15.56 16.20 7.26
N CYS A 192 -14.96 15.01 7.11
CA CYS A 192 -15.00 14.24 5.86
C CYS A 192 -16.44 14.00 5.39
N PHE A 193 -17.38 13.65 6.28
CA PHE A 193 -18.78 13.45 5.91
C PHE A 193 -19.42 14.73 5.37
N GLN A 194 -19.20 15.87 6.03
CA GLN A 194 -19.71 17.17 5.56
C GLN A 194 -19.14 17.55 4.20
N LEU A 195 -17.85 17.30 3.97
CA LEU A 195 -17.21 17.63 2.71
C LEU A 195 -17.73 16.78 1.55
N LYS A 196 -18.07 15.52 1.78
CA LYS A 196 -18.64 14.64 0.73
C LYS A 196 -19.94 15.19 0.14
N GLU A 197 -20.70 15.95 0.92
CA GLU A 197 -21.96 16.57 0.47
C GLU A 197 -21.75 17.82 -0.41
N ARG A 198 -20.51 18.36 -0.51
CA ARG A 198 -20.22 19.53 -1.37
C ARG A 198 -20.34 19.24 -2.88
N GLY A 199 -20.30 17.97 -3.27
CA GLY A 199 -20.50 17.57 -4.66
C GLY A 199 -19.71 16.31 -5.07
N PRO A 200 -19.90 15.84 -6.31
CA PRO A 200 -19.30 14.60 -6.80
C PRO A 200 -17.77 14.56 -6.72
N THR A 201 -17.12 15.68 -7.04
CA THR A 201 -15.65 15.82 -6.97
C THR A 201 -15.17 15.71 -5.52
N SER A 202 -15.77 16.46 -4.60
CA SER A 202 -15.42 16.37 -3.17
C SER A 202 -15.63 14.96 -2.62
N LYS A 203 -16.72 14.29 -3.04
CA LYS A 203 -17.01 12.90 -2.67
C LYS A 203 -15.95 11.92 -3.15
N LEU A 204 -15.39 12.12 -4.35
CA LEU A 204 -14.30 11.33 -4.91
C LEU A 204 -13.02 11.51 -4.09
N TRP A 205 -12.57 12.75 -3.92
CA TRP A 205 -11.31 13.08 -3.23
C TRP A 205 -11.33 12.70 -1.73
N VAL A 206 -12.41 13.04 -1.02
CA VAL A 206 -12.57 12.68 0.40
C VAL A 206 -12.89 11.19 0.57
N GLY A 207 -13.47 10.55 -0.45
CA GLY A 207 -13.68 9.10 -0.49
C GLY A 207 -12.37 8.33 -0.45
N GLU A 208 -11.37 8.78 -1.20
CA GLU A 208 -10.01 8.22 -1.19
C GLU A 208 -9.25 8.53 0.12
N SER A 209 -9.44 9.71 0.72
CA SER A 209 -8.74 10.09 1.96
C SER A 209 -9.33 9.45 3.24
N CYS A 210 -10.58 9.00 3.23
CA CYS A 210 -11.35 8.71 4.46
C CYS A 210 -11.87 7.25 4.53
N LEU A 211 -11.11 6.28 4.00
CA LEU A 211 -11.47 4.85 3.97
C LEU A 211 -11.59 4.22 5.37
N LYS A 212 -12.82 3.90 5.79
CA LYS A 212 -13.13 3.16 7.04
C LYS A 212 -12.53 1.75 7.04
N ARG A 213 -11.84 1.30 8.10
CA ARG A 213 -11.58 -0.14 8.34
C ARG A 213 -12.92 -0.88 8.45
N GLY A 214 -13.20 -1.82 7.56
CA GLY A 214 -14.42 -2.65 7.60
C GLY A 214 -14.56 -3.55 6.37
N ARG A 215 -14.44 -4.86 6.61
CA ARG A 215 -14.52 -6.12 5.82
C ARG A 215 -15.14 -6.20 4.40
N ARG A 216 -15.12 -5.15 3.59
CA ARG A 216 -15.26 -5.27 2.12
C ARG A 216 -14.12 -4.49 1.47
N LEU A 217 -13.55 -5.07 0.42
CA LEU A 217 -12.41 -4.56 -0.36
C LEU A 217 -12.46 -3.03 -0.48
N LYS A 218 -11.47 -2.36 0.13
CA LYS A 218 -11.41 -0.91 0.33
C LYS A 218 -10.06 -0.42 -0.21
N TRP A 219 -10.13 0.11 -1.43
CA TRP A 219 -9.10 0.17 -2.47
C TRP A 219 -8.04 1.29 -2.41
N GLY A 220 -7.77 1.94 -1.28
CA GLY A 220 -6.88 3.12 -1.32
C GLY A 220 -5.83 3.13 -0.24
N HIS A 221 -6.27 3.32 1.00
CA HIS A 221 -5.35 3.64 2.07
C HIS A 221 -4.49 2.42 2.45
N GLN A 222 -5.08 1.26 2.74
CA GLN A 222 -4.32 0.11 3.25
C GLN A 222 -3.29 -0.40 2.23
N PHE A 223 -3.56 -0.37 0.93
CA PHE A 223 -2.62 -0.85 -0.08
C PHE A 223 -1.46 0.12 -0.33
N LEU A 224 -1.71 1.44 -0.46
CA LEU A 224 -0.64 2.45 -0.54
C LEU A 224 0.22 2.44 0.72
N ILE A 225 -0.43 2.27 1.86
CA ILE A 225 0.20 2.13 3.15
C ILE A 225 1.00 0.83 3.24
N ASP A 226 0.50 -0.31 2.76
CA ASP A 226 1.20 -1.58 2.82
C ASP A 226 2.36 -1.60 1.81
N CYS A 227 2.21 -0.97 0.65
CA CYS A 227 3.31 -0.70 -0.28
C CYS A 227 4.36 0.24 0.33
N ALA A 228 3.93 1.28 1.04
CA ALA A 228 4.83 2.14 1.81
C ALA A 228 5.45 1.39 3.00
N ALA A 229 4.75 0.44 3.62
CA ALA A 229 5.23 -0.36 4.75
C ALA A 229 6.21 -1.45 4.35
N ILE A 230 6.00 -2.08 3.19
CA ILE A 230 6.97 -2.95 2.52
C ILE A 230 8.27 -2.16 2.24
N TYR A 231 8.20 -0.82 2.13
CA TYR A 231 9.35 0.07 1.98
C TYR A 231 9.50 1.13 3.11
N ARG A 232 9.06 0.79 4.34
CA ARG A 232 9.00 1.64 5.56
C ARG A 232 8.07 2.85 5.48
N TYR A 233 6.80 2.75 5.92
CA TYR A 233 5.95 3.78 6.55
C TYR A 233 4.49 3.25 6.56
N ASN A 234 3.99 2.72 7.69
CA ASN A 234 2.62 2.18 7.80
C ASN A 234 1.70 3.07 8.67
N THR A 235 0.43 3.13 8.24
CA THR A 235 -0.88 3.62 8.75
C THR A 235 -0.92 4.70 9.81
N PHE A 236 -0.31 4.50 10.97
CA PHE A 236 -0.52 5.39 12.10
C PHE A 236 0.20 6.72 11.89
N ILE A 237 1.38 6.62 11.29
CA ILE A 237 2.18 7.78 10.94
C ILE A 237 1.58 8.51 9.73
N SER A 238 0.72 7.92 8.90
CA SER A 238 0.07 8.66 7.81
C SER A 238 -0.92 9.71 8.31
N PHE A 239 -1.61 9.46 9.44
CA PHE A 239 -2.51 10.45 10.06
C PHE A 239 -1.75 11.59 10.75
N LEU A 240 -0.50 11.32 11.13
CA LEU A 240 0.36 12.16 11.94
C LEU A 240 1.42 12.91 11.08
N ILE A 241 2.12 12.25 10.14
CA ILE A 241 2.95 12.87 9.07
C ILE A 241 2.19 13.94 8.30
N VAL A 242 0.88 13.79 8.11
CA VAL A 242 0.02 14.81 7.49
C VAL A 242 0.08 16.15 8.22
N TYR A 243 0.27 16.13 9.54
CA TYR A 243 0.28 17.31 10.40
C TYR A 243 1.69 17.85 10.65
N ALA A 244 2.74 17.13 10.27
CA ALA A 244 4.11 17.62 10.42
C ALA A 244 4.39 18.82 9.49
N PRO A 245 4.94 19.92 10.01
CA PRO A 245 5.53 20.96 9.19
C PRO A 245 6.80 20.38 8.53
N TYR A 246 6.89 20.51 7.21
CA TYR A 246 8.18 20.40 6.51
C TYR A 246 8.94 21.71 6.70
#